data_AF-A0A8C3K5X7-F1
#
_entry.id   AF-A0A8C3K5X7-F1
#
_cell.length_a   1.000
_cell.length_b   1.000
_cell.length_c   1.000
_cell.angle_alpha   90.00
_cell.angle_beta   90.00
_cell.angle_gamma   90.00
#
_symmetry.space_group_name_H-M   'P 1'
#
loop_
_entity.id
_entity.type
_entity.pdbx_description
1 polymer ?
#
loop_
_entity_poly.entity_id
_entity_poly.type
_entity_poly.pdbx_seq_one_letter_code
_entity_poly.pdbx_strand_id
1 'polypeptide(L)'
;MYFQVQKQNVYFAVSRLYFLITLEMLMGGPMYFYQLVYLSILCIACCSLPERVLGEPPLNLQMESQNFQHILSWQAKSDPTVLTYYRVLYSDRRNWMAAKQCSNITQLSCNLTDDFEDTHAQYLALVQSFIGTEVFNSSVLDFEPLTDTFLGPPEVNISSCLNCINVTIKLPACHLRKNEKLCSLIDIYKELDYIITLKTLDEEHKVKNFLFYWCVRGEIQKA
;
A
#
# COMPACT_ATOMS: atom_id res chain seq x y z
N MET A 1 -19.42 -19.94 62.84
CA MET A 1 -19.28 -18.56 62.33
C MET A 1 -19.36 -18.66 60.81
N TYR A 2 -20.51 -18.31 60.23
CA TYR A 2 -20.72 -18.38 58.78
C TYR A 2 -20.10 -17.15 58.14
N PHE A 3 -19.17 -17.33 57.20
CA PHE A 3 -18.67 -16.24 56.36
C PHE A 3 -19.65 -16.01 55.21
N GLN A 4 -20.23 -14.82 55.13
CA GLN A 4 -21.06 -14.39 54.00
C GLN A 4 -20.13 -13.77 52.94
N VAL A 5 -20.08 -14.38 51.76
CA VAL A 5 -19.42 -13.81 50.58
C VAL A 5 -20.44 -12.90 49.89
N GLN A 6 -20.21 -11.59 49.92
CA GLN A 6 -20.98 -10.63 49.13
C GLN A 6 -20.19 -10.28 47.87
N LYS A 7 -20.70 -10.71 46.71
CA LYS A 7 -20.20 -10.30 45.39
C LYS A 7 -20.92 -9.02 44.98
N GLN A 8 -20.18 -7.95 44.76
CA GLN A 8 -20.73 -6.70 44.26
C GLN A 8 -20.14 -6.40 42.89
N ASN A 9 -20.98 -6.51 41.86
CA ASN A 9 -20.60 -6.21 40.48
C ASN A 9 -20.77 -4.70 40.24
N VAL A 10 -19.69 -4.03 39.85
CA VAL A 10 -19.73 -2.62 39.43
C VAL A 10 -19.57 -2.58 37.92
N TYR A 11 -20.56 -2.00 37.23
CA TYR A 11 -20.56 -1.88 35.78
C TYR A 11 -20.10 -0.49 35.37
N PHE A 12 -19.08 -0.42 34.52
CA PHE A 12 -18.69 0.81 33.84
C PHE A 12 -18.88 0.63 32.34
N ALA A 13 -19.45 1.65 31.69
CA ALA A 13 -19.61 1.70 30.25
C ALA A 13 -18.64 2.73 29.68
N VAL A 14 -17.62 2.27 28.97
CA VAL A 14 -16.75 3.11 28.14
C VAL A 14 -16.70 2.46 26.76
N SER A 15 -17.12 3.21 25.74
CA SER A 15 -17.00 2.85 24.31
C SER A 15 -17.31 1.39 23.95
N ARG A 16 -18.54 0.94 24.23
CA ARG A 16 -19.10 -0.38 23.83
C ARG A 16 -18.33 -1.63 24.29
N LEU A 17 -17.48 -1.55 25.31
CA LEU A 17 -17.00 -2.73 26.04
C LEU A 17 -17.43 -2.67 27.50
N TYR A 18 -17.98 -3.79 27.98
CA TYR A 18 -18.34 -3.99 29.39
C TYR A 18 -17.20 -4.72 30.09
N PHE A 19 -16.52 -4.05 31.02
CA PHE A 19 -15.51 -4.68 31.87
C PHE A 19 -16.15 -5.10 33.19
N LEU A 20 -16.09 -6.39 33.52
CA LEU A 20 -16.50 -6.93 34.82
C LEU A 20 -15.26 -7.09 35.69
N ILE A 21 -15.04 -6.17 36.63
CA ILE A 21 -13.96 -6.28 37.61
C ILE A 21 -14.52 -6.96 38.86
N THR A 22 -14.20 -8.24 39.06
CA THR A 22 -14.47 -8.96 40.31
C THR A 22 -13.29 -8.78 41.26
N LEU A 23 -13.45 -7.93 42.27
CA LEU A 23 -12.50 -7.79 43.37
C LEU A 23 -12.84 -8.82 44.46
N GLU A 24 -12.01 -9.87 44.59
CA GLU A 24 -12.05 -10.77 45.75
C GLU A 24 -11.15 -10.19 46.86
N MET A 25 -11.79 -9.56 47.85
CA MET A 25 -11.09 -8.99 49.00
C MET A 25 -11.31 -9.88 50.22
N LEU A 26 -10.24 -10.55 50.66
CA LEU A 26 -10.25 -11.41 51.84
C LEU A 26 -9.84 -10.55 53.07
N MET A 27 -10.77 -9.75 53.60
CA MET A 27 -10.46 -8.77 54.65
C MET A 27 -11.41 -8.86 55.85
N GLY A 28 -10.87 -9.24 57.01
CA GLY A 28 -11.53 -9.23 58.31
C GLY A 28 -11.52 -7.85 58.97
N GLY A 29 -12.29 -6.90 58.42
CA GLY A 29 -12.51 -5.59 59.07
C GLY A 29 -13.39 -4.64 58.23
N PRO A 30 -14.09 -3.68 58.85
CA PRO A 30 -14.96 -2.74 58.13
C PRO A 30 -14.13 -1.74 57.32
N MET A 31 -14.31 -1.75 55.99
CA MET A 31 -13.75 -0.74 55.10
C MET A 31 -14.36 0.64 55.41
N TYR A 32 -13.53 1.65 55.62
CA TYR A 32 -13.99 3.01 55.91
C TYR A 32 -14.28 3.79 54.62
N PHE A 33 -15.37 4.56 54.62
CA PHE A 33 -15.85 5.37 53.47
C PHE A 33 -14.75 6.22 52.81
N TYR A 34 -13.78 6.70 53.58
CA TYR A 34 -12.66 7.49 53.05
C TYR A 34 -11.73 6.70 52.11
N GLN A 35 -11.55 5.38 52.31
CA GLN A 35 -10.73 4.54 51.42
C GLN A 35 -11.40 4.34 50.06
N LEU A 36 -12.74 4.21 50.05
CA LEU A 36 -13.51 4.12 48.80
C LEU A 36 -13.47 5.43 48.02
N VAL A 37 -13.60 6.57 48.71
CA VAL A 37 -13.50 7.90 48.09
C VAL A 37 -12.07 8.16 47.59
N TYR A 38 -11.04 7.72 48.32
CA TYR A 38 -9.66 7.86 47.87
C TYR A 38 -9.38 7.05 46.61
N LEU A 39 -9.84 5.80 46.57
CA LEU A 39 -9.72 4.93 45.38
C LEU A 39 -10.49 5.49 44.18
N SER A 40 -11.68 6.05 44.39
CA SER A 40 -12.45 6.65 43.29
C SER A 40 -11.78 7.91 42.74
N ILE A 41 -11.21 8.75 43.61
CA ILE A 41 -10.44 9.94 43.19
C ILE A 41 -9.18 9.52 42.44
N LEU A 42 -8.45 8.51 42.91
CA LEU A 42 -7.26 7.99 42.24
C LEU A 42 -7.60 7.40 40.86
N CYS A 43 -8.70 6.66 40.75
CA CYS A 43 -9.20 6.17 39.47
C CYS A 43 -9.59 7.32 38.54
N ILE A 44 -10.26 8.37 39.02
CA ILE A 44 -10.63 9.54 38.20
C ILE A 44 -9.37 10.29 37.72
N ALA A 45 -8.36 10.44 38.59
CA ALA A 45 -7.08 11.05 38.23
C ALA A 45 -6.29 10.22 37.20
N CYS A 46 -6.29 8.89 37.32
CA CYS A 46 -5.66 8.00 36.33
C CYS A 46 -6.44 7.92 35.01
N CYS A 47 -7.77 7.95 35.04
CA CYS A 47 -8.61 7.87 33.84
C CYS A 47 -8.77 9.21 33.10
N SER A 48 -8.35 10.32 33.70
CA SER A 48 -8.39 11.66 33.08
C SER A 48 -7.08 12.08 32.42
N LEU A 49 -6.02 11.25 32.53
CA LEU A 49 -4.85 11.36 31.67
C LEU A 49 -5.26 10.86 30.28
N PRO A 50 -5.34 11.74 29.26
CA PRO A 50 -5.47 11.25 27.90
C PRO A 50 -4.17 10.50 27.61
N GLU A 51 -4.25 9.18 27.39
CA GLU A 51 -3.24 8.48 26.61
C GLU A 51 -3.18 9.19 25.27
N ARG A 52 -2.24 10.14 25.14
CA ARG A 52 -1.88 10.68 23.83
C ARG A 52 -1.12 9.55 23.15
N VAL A 53 -1.83 8.66 22.47
CA VAL A 53 -1.25 7.76 21.49
C VAL A 53 -0.64 8.69 20.42
N LEU A 54 0.67 8.90 20.51
CA LEU A 54 1.37 9.98 19.81
C LEU A 54 1.61 9.63 18.33
N GLY A 55 1.19 8.43 17.91
CA GLY A 55 1.28 7.95 16.55
C GLY A 55 0.32 6.80 16.28
N GLU A 56 -0.31 6.81 15.11
CA GLU A 56 -1.02 5.66 14.57
C GLU A 56 -0.21 5.07 13.39
N PRO A 57 -0.32 3.76 13.13
CA PRO A 57 0.27 3.15 11.95
C PRO A 57 -0.22 3.81 10.65
N PRO A 58 0.63 3.84 9.59
CA PRO A 58 0.18 4.21 8.26
C PRO A 58 -0.96 3.30 7.80
N LEU A 59 -1.96 3.88 7.13
CA LEU A 59 -3.14 3.16 6.64
C LEU A 59 -3.33 3.40 5.15
N ASN A 60 -4.25 2.62 4.56
CA ASN A 60 -4.64 2.75 3.16
C ASN A 60 -3.43 2.70 2.23
N LEU A 61 -2.59 1.67 2.40
CA LEU A 61 -1.51 1.41 1.46
C LEU A 61 -2.12 1.10 0.10
N GLN A 62 -1.66 1.81 -0.92
CA GLN A 62 -2.10 1.65 -2.30
C GLN A 62 -0.89 1.59 -3.21
N MET A 63 -0.84 0.57 -4.05
CA MET A 63 0.14 0.45 -5.11
C MET A 63 -0.48 0.92 -6.42
N GLU A 64 0.07 2.00 -6.97
CA GLU A 64 -0.24 2.44 -8.33
C GLU A 64 0.87 1.95 -9.25
N SER A 65 0.50 1.10 -10.21
CA SER A 65 1.44 0.55 -11.18
C SER A 65 0.99 0.81 -12.59
N GLN A 66 1.77 1.59 -13.34
CA GLN A 66 1.51 1.89 -14.75
C GLN A 66 2.77 1.70 -15.58
N ASN A 67 2.71 0.87 -16.62
CA ASN A 67 3.84 0.54 -17.50
C ASN A 67 5.12 0.13 -16.72
N PHE A 68 4.97 -0.65 -15.65
CA PHE A 68 6.05 -1.03 -14.73
C PHE A 68 6.73 0.15 -14.02
N GLN A 69 6.03 1.27 -13.84
CA GLN A 69 6.38 2.27 -12.84
C GLN A 69 5.55 2.01 -11.59
N HIS A 70 6.20 1.68 -10.48
CA HIS A 70 5.54 1.25 -9.25
C HIS A 70 5.64 2.34 -8.18
N ILE A 71 4.50 2.91 -7.79
CA ILE A 71 4.41 3.95 -6.77
C ILE A 71 3.54 3.45 -5.63
N LEU A 72 4.16 3.24 -4.46
CA LEU A 72 3.44 2.95 -3.23
C LEU A 72 3.06 4.26 -2.54
N SER A 73 1.81 4.40 -2.14
CA SER A 73 1.30 5.54 -1.37
C SER A 73 0.57 5.09 -0.11
N TRP A 74 0.51 5.94 0.91
CA TRP A 74 -0.17 5.68 2.17
C TRP A 74 -0.72 6.96 2.79
N GLN A 75 -1.59 6.81 3.79
CA GLN A 75 -2.15 7.93 4.55
C GLN A 75 -1.54 7.99 5.94
N ALA A 76 -1.11 9.19 6.34
CA ALA A 76 -0.70 9.49 7.70
C ALA A 76 -1.93 9.85 8.55
N LYS A 77 -1.99 9.29 9.75
CA LYS A 77 -2.97 9.68 10.77
C LYS A 77 -2.36 10.52 11.90
N SER A 78 -1.05 10.70 11.90
CA SER A 78 -0.37 11.59 12.84
C SER A 78 -0.81 13.03 12.61
N ASP A 79 -0.86 13.81 13.70
CA ASP A 79 -1.02 15.25 13.61
C ASP A 79 0.09 15.81 12.69
N PRO A 80 -0.24 16.58 11.63
CA PRO A 80 0.75 17.13 10.71
C PRO A 80 1.78 18.05 11.36
N THR A 81 1.56 18.48 12.61
CA THR A 81 2.55 19.21 13.41
C THR A 81 3.67 18.32 13.98
N VAL A 82 3.47 17.00 14.00
CA VAL A 82 4.45 16.03 14.52
C VAL A 82 5.32 15.52 13.37
N LEU A 83 6.63 15.76 13.49
CA LEU A 83 7.61 15.31 12.52
C LEU A 83 7.66 13.77 12.51
N THR A 84 7.18 13.19 11.42
CA THR A 84 7.10 11.74 11.21
C THR A 84 7.98 11.37 10.03
N TYR A 85 8.84 10.37 10.23
CA TYR A 85 9.65 9.80 9.16
C TYR A 85 9.12 8.43 8.77
N TYR A 86 9.29 8.06 7.51
CA TYR A 86 8.86 6.79 6.97
C TYR A 86 10.03 6.00 6.42
N ARG A 87 9.94 4.68 6.60
CA ARG A 87 10.78 3.69 5.95
C ARG A 87 9.89 2.70 5.23
N VAL A 88 10.14 2.48 3.94
CA VAL A 88 9.49 1.42 3.18
C VAL A 88 10.38 0.19 3.18
N LEU A 89 9.79 -0.95 3.55
CA LEU A 89 10.39 -2.27 3.49
C LEU A 89 9.68 -3.09 2.43
N TYR A 90 10.42 -3.93 1.71
CA TYR A 90 9.85 -4.89 0.78
C TYR A 90 10.53 -6.24 0.87
N SER A 91 9.86 -7.29 0.40
CA SER A 91 10.39 -8.65 0.33
C SER A 91 9.79 -9.34 -0.89
N ASP A 92 10.64 -9.94 -1.72
CA ASP A 92 10.24 -10.83 -2.83
C ASP A 92 10.15 -12.31 -2.40
N ARG A 93 10.65 -12.62 -1.19
CA ARG A 93 10.76 -13.98 -0.61
C ARG A 93 10.72 -13.96 0.92
N ARG A 94 11.89 -14.11 1.57
CA ARG A 94 12.02 -14.33 3.03
C ARG A 94 12.63 -13.17 3.79
N ASN A 95 13.44 -12.34 3.12
CA ASN A 95 14.20 -11.29 3.79
C ASN A 95 13.61 -9.93 3.43
N TRP A 96 13.29 -9.15 4.46
CA TRP A 96 12.90 -7.75 4.28
C TRP A 96 14.11 -6.90 3.93
N MET A 97 13.98 -6.12 2.87
CA MET A 97 14.96 -5.15 2.40
C MET A 97 14.37 -3.75 2.52
N ALA A 98 15.22 -2.76 2.79
CA ALA A 98 14.80 -1.36 2.77
C ALA A 98 14.84 -0.82 1.34
N ALA A 99 13.78 -0.12 0.95
CA ALA A 99 13.72 0.57 -0.33
C ALA A 99 14.86 1.60 -0.44
N LYS A 100 15.59 1.55 -1.55
CA LYS A 100 16.85 2.31 -1.75
C LYS A 100 16.66 3.82 -1.50
N GLN A 101 15.54 4.37 -1.95
CA GLN A 101 15.25 5.81 -1.88
C GLN A 101 14.28 6.21 -0.76
N CYS A 102 13.71 5.24 -0.04
CA CYS A 102 12.60 5.47 0.88
C CYS A 102 12.88 4.98 2.30
N SER A 103 14.14 5.11 2.75
CA SER A 103 14.56 4.63 4.08
C SER A 103 14.41 5.66 5.20
N ASN A 104 14.31 6.95 4.86
CA ASN A 104 14.10 8.06 5.78
C ASN A 104 13.46 9.25 5.05
N ILE A 105 12.17 9.16 4.76
CA ILE A 105 11.42 10.17 4.00
C ILE A 105 10.26 10.72 4.82
N THR A 106 9.83 11.95 4.53
CA THR A 106 8.60 12.55 5.11
C THR A 106 7.43 12.51 4.12
N GLN A 107 7.71 12.14 2.87
CA GLN A 107 6.71 11.97 1.81
C GLN A 107 5.84 10.75 2.11
N LEU A 108 4.58 10.81 1.65
CA LEU A 108 3.58 9.75 1.80
C LEU A 108 3.50 8.82 0.59
N SER A 109 4.54 8.85 -0.24
CA SER A 109 4.69 7.98 -1.39
C SER A 109 6.15 7.61 -1.61
N CYS A 110 6.36 6.49 -2.29
CA CYS A 110 7.66 5.93 -2.60
C CYS A 110 7.63 5.29 -3.98
N ASN A 111 8.64 5.57 -4.80
CA ASN A 111 8.85 4.87 -6.06
C ASN A 111 9.69 3.61 -5.82
N LEU A 112 9.11 2.45 -6.10
CA LEU A 112 9.71 1.12 -5.91
C LEU A 112 10.13 0.47 -7.24
N THR A 113 10.12 1.22 -8.35
CA THR A 113 10.42 0.69 -9.69
C THR A 113 11.82 0.05 -9.78
N ASP A 114 12.83 0.68 -9.15
CA ASP A 114 14.21 0.17 -9.13
C ASP A 114 14.46 -0.88 -8.01
N ASP A 115 13.45 -1.11 -7.17
CA ASP A 115 13.48 -2.11 -6.10
C ASP A 115 12.79 -3.42 -6.56
N PHE A 116 11.78 -3.32 -7.42
CA PHE A 116 11.03 -4.46 -7.96
C PHE A 116 11.59 -4.93 -9.32
N GLU A 117 12.83 -5.44 -9.30
CA GLU A 117 13.58 -5.80 -10.51
C GLU A 117 13.04 -7.06 -11.23
N ASP A 118 12.42 -8.00 -10.52
CA ASP A 118 11.89 -9.25 -11.09
C ASP A 118 10.37 -9.15 -11.31
N THR A 119 9.96 -9.03 -12.57
CA THR A 119 8.54 -8.93 -12.92
C THR A 119 7.71 -10.15 -12.53
N HIS A 120 8.34 -11.32 -12.36
CA HIS A 120 7.64 -12.58 -12.05
C HIS A 120 7.60 -12.89 -10.55
N ALA A 121 8.23 -12.05 -9.73
CA ALA A 121 8.20 -12.21 -8.29
C ALA A 121 6.92 -11.62 -7.69
N GLN A 122 6.50 -12.20 -6.57
CA GLN A 122 5.47 -11.66 -5.71
C GLN A 122 6.15 -10.82 -4.63
N TYR A 123 5.81 -9.53 -4.54
CA TYR A 123 6.39 -8.60 -3.59
C TYR A 123 5.43 -8.31 -2.45
N LEU A 124 5.94 -8.39 -1.23
CA LEU A 124 5.30 -7.88 -0.03
C LEU A 124 5.93 -6.55 0.33
N ALA A 125 5.13 -5.51 0.53
CA ALA A 125 5.56 -4.18 0.94
C ALA A 125 4.95 -3.77 2.28
N LEU A 126 5.72 -3.07 3.10
CA LEU A 126 5.31 -2.57 4.41
C LEU A 126 5.93 -1.20 4.66
N VAL A 127 5.17 -0.30 5.30
CA VAL A 127 5.62 1.03 5.66
C VAL A 127 5.76 1.12 7.18
N GLN A 128 6.93 1.54 7.63
CA GLN A 128 7.16 1.91 9.03
C GLN A 128 7.10 3.42 9.18
N SER A 129 6.37 3.91 10.17
CA SER A 129 6.47 5.30 10.62
C SER A 129 7.27 5.41 11.92
N PHE A 130 8.07 6.46 12.03
CA PHE A 130 8.90 6.79 13.18
C PHE A 130 8.46 8.12 13.75
N ILE A 131 8.00 8.11 15.00
CA ILE A 131 7.56 9.29 15.73
C ILE A 131 8.33 9.34 17.05
N GLY A 132 9.31 10.24 17.12
CA GLY A 132 10.28 10.24 18.22
C GLY A 132 11.04 8.91 18.29
N THR A 133 10.82 8.15 19.36
CA THR A 133 11.41 6.81 19.57
C THR A 133 10.46 5.66 19.22
N GLU A 134 9.20 5.96 18.92
CA GLU A 134 8.18 4.95 18.63
C GLU A 134 8.19 4.57 17.15
N VAL A 135 7.93 3.30 16.87
CA VAL A 135 7.87 2.74 15.52
C VAL A 135 6.55 2.03 15.32
N PHE A 136 5.83 2.40 14.27
CA PHE A 136 4.55 1.79 13.92
C PHE A 136 4.63 1.14 12.55
N ASN A 137 4.13 -0.09 12.45
CA ASN A 137 4.13 -0.85 11.21
C ASN A 137 2.74 -0.83 10.59
N SER A 138 2.66 -0.55 9.30
CA SER A 138 1.42 -0.68 8.54
C SER A 138 1.01 -2.14 8.34
N SER A 139 -0.15 -2.35 7.72
CA SER A 139 -0.47 -3.62 7.07
C SER A 139 0.55 -3.93 5.96
N VAL A 140 0.69 -5.21 5.62
CA VAL A 140 1.46 -5.66 4.46
C VAL A 140 0.58 -5.54 3.21
N LEU A 141 1.15 -4.99 2.14
CA LEU A 141 0.55 -4.96 0.80
C LEU A 141 1.23 -6.02 -0.07
N ASP A 142 0.43 -6.78 -0.80
CA ASP A 142 0.88 -7.78 -1.77
C ASP A 142 0.80 -7.18 -3.19
N PHE A 143 1.79 -7.47 -4.03
CA PHE A 143 1.89 -6.91 -5.37
C PHE A 143 2.69 -7.82 -6.30
N GLU A 144 2.11 -8.13 -7.46
CA GLU A 144 2.77 -8.88 -8.53
C GLU A 144 2.91 -7.98 -9.77
N PRO A 145 4.12 -7.54 -10.15
CA PRO A 145 4.31 -6.57 -11.22
C PRO A 145 3.72 -7.01 -12.57
N LEU A 146 3.82 -8.29 -12.92
CA LEU A 146 3.37 -8.81 -14.21
C LEU A 146 1.84 -8.76 -14.38
N THR A 147 1.10 -8.99 -13.31
CA THR A 147 -0.37 -9.16 -13.30
C THR A 147 -1.09 -7.92 -12.82
N ASP A 148 -0.53 -7.20 -11.83
CA ASP A 148 -1.16 -6.03 -11.22
C ASP A 148 -0.80 -4.72 -11.91
N THR A 149 0.23 -4.69 -12.78
CA THR A 149 0.54 -3.47 -13.54
C THR A 149 -0.53 -3.20 -14.59
N PHE A 150 -0.98 -1.95 -14.65
CA PHE A 150 -1.78 -1.47 -15.75
C PHE A 150 -0.87 -1.08 -16.92
N LEU A 151 -1.19 -1.55 -18.13
CA LEU A 151 -0.55 -1.08 -19.35
C LEU A 151 -1.34 0.10 -19.91
N GLY A 152 -0.67 1.24 -20.03
CA GLY A 152 -1.25 2.44 -20.63
C GLY A 152 -1.63 2.22 -22.09
N PRO A 153 -2.48 3.09 -22.65
CA PRO A 153 -2.84 3.02 -24.06
C PRO A 153 -1.60 3.23 -24.94
N PRO A 154 -1.48 2.55 -26.09
CA PRO A 154 -0.43 2.81 -27.05
C PRO A 154 -0.67 4.15 -27.76
N GLU A 155 0.40 4.73 -28.30
CA GLU A 155 0.29 5.87 -29.21
C GLU A 155 -0.03 5.34 -30.61
N VAL A 156 -1.08 5.86 -31.25
CA VAL A 156 -1.54 5.40 -32.56
C VAL A 156 -1.48 6.56 -33.55
N ASN A 157 -0.70 6.40 -34.61
CA ASN A 157 -0.57 7.37 -35.69
C ASN A 157 -1.18 6.81 -36.98
N ILE A 158 -2.05 7.59 -37.61
CA ILE A 158 -2.77 7.19 -38.82
C ILE A 158 -2.34 8.11 -39.96
N SER A 159 -1.97 7.53 -41.09
CA SER A 159 -1.64 8.26 -42.31
C SER A 159 -2.30 7.62 -43.53
N SER A 160 -2.54 8.44 -44.57
CA SER A 160 -3.14 8.00 -45.82
C SER A 160 -2.07 7.72 -46.87
N CYS A 161 -2.21 6.63 -47.60
CA CYS A 161 -1.45 6.29 -48.80
C CYS A 161 -2.42 6.13 -49.98
N LEU A 162 -1.91 6.14 -51.22
CA LEU A 162 -2.74 6.23 -52.44
C LEU A 162 -3.98 5.31 -52.42
N ASN A 163 -3.82 4.05 -52.00
CA ASN A 163 -4.90 3.07 -51.92
C ASN A 163 -4.95 2.35 -50.56
N CYS A 164 -4.44 2.96 -49.49
CA CYS A 164 -4.35 2.32 -48.18
C CYS A 164 -4.40 3.30 -47.01
N ILE A 165 -4.64 2.75 -45.82
CA ILE A 165 -4.47 3.46 -44.54
C ILE A 165 -3.28 2.82 -43.84
N ASN A 166 -2.28 3.63 -43.51
CA ASN A 166 -1.14 3.20 -42.72
C ASN A 166 -1.42 3.52 -41.24
N VAL A 167 -1.45 2.49 -40.41
CA VAL A 167 -1.65 2.60 -38.96
C VAL A 167 -0.37 2.17 -38.27
N THR A 168 0.26 3.11 -37.58
CA THR A 168 1.47 2.87 -36.78
C THR A 168 1.07 2.84 -35.31
N ILE A 169 1.34 1.72 -34.64
CA ILE A 169 1.16 1.57 -33.19
C ILE A 169 2.52 1.63 -32.53
N LYS A 170 2.68 2.54 -31.59
CA LYS A 170 3.87 2.66 -30.77
C LYS A 170 3.55 2.23 -29.34
N LEU A 171 4.31 1.25 -28.87
CA LEU A 171 4.13 0.67 -27.54
C LEU A 171 4.36 1.72 -26.45
N PRO A 172 3.62 1.67 -25.33
CA PRO A 172 3.92 2.48 -24.17
C PRO A 172 5.36 2.26 -23.70
N ALA A 173 5.99 3.33 -23.22
CA ALA A 173 7.32 3.24 -22.63
C ALA A 173 7.24 2.43 -21.32
N CYS A 174 8.12 1.45 -21.17
CA CYS A 174 8.29 0.71 -19.94
C CYS A 174 9.32 1.42 -19.05
N HIS A 175 9.04 1.53 -17.76
CA HIS A 175 9.90 2.20 -16.79
C HIS A 175 10.85 1.25 -16.05
N LEU A 176 10.67 -0.06 -16.21
CA LEU A 176 11.50 -1.07 -15.56
C LEU A 176 12.92 -1.06 -16.11
N ARG A 177 13.89 -1.17 -15.20
CA ARG A 177 15.30 -1.37 -15.53
C ARG A 177 15.75 -2.75 -15.08
N LYS A 178 16.42 -3.47 -15.97
CA LYS A 178 17.07 -4.74 -15.67
C LYS A 178 18.53 -4.65 -16.11
N ASN A 179 19.46 -4.85 -15.18
CA ASN A 179 20.90 -4.67 -15.41
C ASN A 179 21.23 -3.32 -16.06
N GLU A 180 20.70 -2.23 -15.49
CA GLU A 180 20.87 -0.83 -15.96
C GLU A 180 20.28 -0.51 -17.34
N LYS A 181 19.65 -1.48 -18.01
CA LYS A 181 18.99 -1.30 -19.31
C LYS A 181 17.49 -1.19 -19.13
N LEU A 182 16.85 -0.23 -19.81
CA LEU A 182 15.40 -0.16 -19.89
C LEU A 182 14.84 -1.38 -20.62
N CYS A 183 13.89 -2.05 -19.98
CA CYS A 183 13.13 -3.13 -20.60
C CYS A 183 12.12 -2.58 -21.60
N SER A 184 11.71 -3.40 -22.56
CA SER A 184 10.52 -3.12 -23.37
C SER A 184 9.36 -4.03 -22.95
N LEU A 185 8.12 -3.64 -23.25
CA LEU A 185 6.96 -4.47 -22.94
C LEU A 185 6.98 -5.82 -23.69
N ILE A 186 7.58 -5.86 -24.88
CA ILE A 186 7.71 -7.10 -25.64
C ILE A 186 8.72 -8.06 -25.01
N ASP A 187 9.77 -7.55 -24.35
CA ASP A 187 10.73 -8.40 -23.63
C ASP A 187 10.07 -9.09 -22.41
N ILE A 188 9.03 -8.48 -21.85
CA ILE A 188 8.33 -8.96 -20.66
C ILE A 188 7.18 -9.91 -21.05
N TYR A 189 6.25 -9.45 -21.88
CA TYR A 189 5.05 -10.24 -22.25
C TYR A 189 5.26 -11.18 -23.43
N LYS A 190 6.39 -11.06 -24.16
CA LYS A 190 6.73 -11.79 -25.40
C LYS A 190 5.84 -11.47 -26.60
N GLU A 191 4.54 -11.30 -26.39
CA GLU A 191 3.54 -11.00 -27.40
C GLU A 191 2.49 -10.02 -26.84
N LEU A 192 2.05 -9.07 -27.67
CA LEU A 192 1.03 -8.08 -27.33
C LEU A 192 0.02 -8.00 -28.47
N ASP A 193 -1.24 -8.33 -28.16
CA ASP A 193 -2.33 -8.33 -29.13
C ASP A 193 -3.08 -7.00 -29.12
N TYR A 194 -3.11 -6.33 -30.28
CA TYR A 194 -3.91 -5.12 -30.49
C TYR A 194 -5.03 -5.37 -31.50
N ILE A 195 -6.26 -5.00 -31.14
CA ILE A 195 -7.42 -5.07 -32.03
C ILE A 195 -7.70 -3.66 -32.57
N ILE A 196 -7.57 -3.50 -33.88
CA ILE A 196 -7.87 -2.22 -34.54
C ILE A 196 -9.28 -2.29 -35.12
N THR A 197 -10.11 -1.32 -34.75
CA THR A 197 -11.48 -1.20 -35.25
C THR A 197 -11.60 0.08 -36.08
N LEU A 198 -11.92 -0.08 -37.37
CA LEU A 198 -12.20 1.02 -38.28
C LEU A 198 -13.70 1.27 -38.30
N LYS A 199 -14.13 2.49 -37.99
CA LYS A 199 -15.54 2.90 -38.05
C LYS A 199 -15.72 3.90 -39.17
N THR A 200 -16.56 3.58 -40.16
CA THR A 200 -17.07 4.54 -41.13
C THR A 200 -18.42 5.09 -40.63
N LEU A 201 -18.93 6.15 -41.25
CA LEU A 201 -20.21 6.77 -40.86
C LEU A 201 -21.40 5.81 -40.91
N ASP A 202 -21.31 4.75 -41.72
CA ASP A 202 -22.40 3.81 -41.97
C ASP A 202 -22.09 2.38 -41.47
N GLU A 203 -20.83 1.99 -41.23
CA GLU A 203 -20.47 0.59 -40.88
C GLU A 203 -19.20 0.46 -39.97
N GLU A 204 -19.15 -0.58 -39.13
CA GLU A 204 -17.99 -0.93 -38.28
C GLU A 204 -17.22 -2.12 -38.86
N HIS A 205 -15.97 -1.91 -39.26
CA HIS A 205 -15.06 -2.94 -39.76
C HIS A 205 -13.99 -3.26 -38.70
N LYS A 206 -14.04 -4.47 -38.13
CA LYS A 206 -13.00 -4.97 -37.20
C LYS A 206 -11.89 -5.67 -37.97
N VAL A 207 -10.67 -5.14 -37.88
CA VAL A 207 -9.48 -5.79 -38.45
C VAL A 207 -8.73 -6.48 -37.33
N LYS A 208 -8.67 -7.82 -37.39
CA LYS A 208 -7.88 -8.66 -36.46
C LYS A 208 -6.69 -9.22 -37.23
N ASN A 209 -5.56 -9.37 -36.53
CA ASN A 209 -4.26 -9.85 -37.00
C ASN A 209 -3.24 -8.75 -37.30
N PHE A 210 -2.76 -8.09 -36.24
CA PHE A 210 -1.40 -7.55 -36.26
C PHE A 210 -0.52 -8.51 -35.47
N LEU A 211 -0.12 -9.60 -36.13
CA LEU A 211 0.94 -10.47 -35.65
C LEU A 211 2.26 -9.71 -35.83
N PHE A 212 2.81 -9.13 -34.76
CA PHE A 212 4.12 -8.46 -34.76
C PHE A 212 5.30 -9.44 -34.92
N TYR A 213 5.12 -10.57 -35.61
CA TYR A 213 6.16 -11.58 -35.83
C TYR A 213 7.27 -11.14 -36.80
N TRP A 214 7.22 -9.93 -37.36
CA TRP A 214 8.17 -9.49 -38.38
C TRP A 214 8.58 -8.01 -38.24
N CYS A 215 9.24 -7.65 -37.12
CA CYS A 215 10.24 -6.58 -37.18
C CYS A 215 11.57 -7.18 -37.66
N VAL A 216 11.65 -7.61 -38.93
CA VAL A 216 12.92 -7.94 -39.60
C VAL A 216 12.92 -7.32 -40.99
N ARG A 217 13.01 -5.98 -41.01
CA ARG A 217 13.67 -5.10 -42.00
C ARG A 217 13.00 -3.72 -41.94
N GLY A 218 13.39 -2.95 -40.95
CA GLY A 218 13.07 -1.54 -40.83
C GLY A 218 13.94 -0.98 -39.73
N GLU A 219 14.88 -0.12 -40.11
CA GLU A 219 15.94 0.41 -39.25
C GLU A 219 15.39 0.97 -37.95
N ILE A 220 15.92 0.47 -36.84
CA ILE A 220 15.85 1.18 -35.56
C ILE A 220 16.72 2.42 -35.73
N GLN A 221 16.09 3.57 -35.99
CA GLN A 221 16.79 4.85 -35.82
C GLN A 221 17.03 5.03 -34.32
N LYS A 222 18.29 4.82 -33.91
CA LYS A 222 18.83 5.32 -32.66
C LYS A 222 18.92 6.83 -32.77
N ALA A 223 18.32 7.55 -31.82
CA ALA A 223 18.86 8.81 -31.36
C ALA A 223 19.94 8.52 -30.31
#